data_AF-A0A8X6TYA3-F1
#
_entry.id   AF-A0A8X6TYA3-F1
#
_cell.length_a   1.000
_cell.length_b   1.000
_cell.length_c   1.000
_cell.angle_alpha   90.00
_cell.angle_beta   90.00
_cell.angle_gamma   90.00
#
_symmetry.space_group_name_H-M   'P 1'
#
loop_
_entity.id
_entity.type
_entity.pdbx_description
1 polymer ?
#
loop_
_entity_poly.entity_id
_entity_poly.type
_entity_poly.pdbx_seq_one_letter_code
_entity_poly.pdbx_strand_id
1 'polypeptide(L)'
;MNQKMEIQNHEFTDNNQDENDELSFESTDEGKTILGKQTQEDENKNLKSETHRYYLEEIECFQLEEVEVPKALGDVFESVAGAIYLDSGMSLDTVWKVYFPMIKPAMVHFSEHVPLSPVRELYELIKKPDEKIFGEPVIKNDKTYIEVILPDGRRFQGVGPNKTVAKKSAAKRAIFEIKNCDRMDT
;
A
#
# COMPACT_ATOMS: atom_id res chain seq x y z
N MET A 1 46.72 44.85 29.39
CA MET A 1 47.68 45.36 28.38
C MET A 1 48.53 44.20 27.92
N ASN A 2 48.86 44.18 26.62
CA ASN A 2 49.55 43.13 25.82
C ASN A 2 48.58 42.08 25.24
N GLN A 3 48.57 41.78 23.94
CA GLN A 3 49.15 42.41 22.75
C GLN A 3 48.45 41.71 21.57
N LYS A 4 47.95 42.45 20.58
CA LYS A 4 47.39 41.89 19.33
C LYS A 4 48.50 41.15 18.57
N MET A 5 48.20 39.99 18.01
CA MET A 5 48.90 39.48 16.82
C MET A 5 47.89 39.34 15.68
N GLU A 6 47.95 40.29 14.75
CA GLU A 6 47.49 40.14 13.38
C GLU A 6 48.46 39.20 12.66
N ILE A 7 47.95 38.18 11.97
CA ILE A 7 48.70 37.46 10.94
C ILE A 7 48.00 37.74 9.62
N GLN A 8 48.78 38.32 8.72
CA GLN A 8 48.42 38.76 7.39
C GLN A 8 48.22 37.55 6.45
N ASN A 9 47.21 37.67 5.60
CA ASN A 9 47.06 36.88 4.38
C ASN A 9 48.24 37.13 3.46
N HIS A 10 48.80 36.06 2.89
CA HIS A 10 49.57 36.15 1.66
C HIS A 10 48.98 35.21 0.62
N GLU A 11 48.61 35.82 -0.49
CA GLU A 11 48.04 35.23 -1.69
C GLU A 11 49.00 34.22 -2.31
N PHE A 12 48.44 33.12 -2.82
CA PHE A 12 49.08 32.32 -3.86
C PHE A 12 48.14 32.33 -5.07
N THR A 13 48.53 33.09 -6.08
CA THR A 13 47.91 33.10 -7.42
C THR A 13 48.83 32.42 -8.41
N ASP A 14 48.32 31.40 -9.10
CA ASP A 14 48.45 31.16 -10.55
C ASP A 14 47.65 29.88 -10.87
N ASN A 15 46.50 29.99 -11.55
CA ASN A 15 46.32 30.10 -13.01
C ASN A 15 46.58 28.78 -13.75
N ASN A 16 45.48 28.11 -14.10
CA ASN A 16 45.22 27.29 -15.28
C ASN A 16 43.70 27.04 -15.24
N GLN A 17 42.87 28.00 -15.64
CA GLN A 17 42.37 28.19 -17.02
C GLN A 17 41.97 26.89 -17.72
N ASP A 18 40.65 26.73 -17.79
CA ASP A 18 39.88 26.46 -18.99
C ASP A 18 40.06 25.11 -19.68
N GLU A 19 39.26 24.12 -19.26
CA GLU A 19 38.47 23.29 -20.20
C GLU A 19 37.07 23.06 -19.61
N ASN A 20 36.21 24.06 -19.82
CA ASN A 20 34.78 23.87 -19.89
C ASN A 20 34.48 23.23 -21.26
N ASP A 21 34.24 21.92 -21.31
CA ASP A 21 33.56 21.32 -22.47
C ASP A 21 32.06 21.57 -22.33
N GLU A 22 31.71 22.82 -22.62
CA GLU A 22 30.39 23.27 -23.03
C GLU A 22 30.18 22.86 -24.49
N LEU A 23 29.86 21.58 -24.73
CA LEU A 23 29.36 21.14 -26.03
C LEU A 23 27.87 21.42 -26.14
N SER A 24 27.58 22.64 -26.56
CA SER A 24 26.36 22.99 -27.27
C SER A 24 26.34 22.26 -28.62
N PHE A 25 25.30 21.47 -28.89
CA PHE A 25 24.94 21.13 -30.26
C PHE A 25 23.43 20.95 -30.40
N GLU A 26 22.84 22.01 -30.96
CA GLU A 26 21.65 22.11 -31.80
C GLU A 26 20.54 21.06 -31.71
N SER A 27 19.38 21.59 -31.31
CA SER A 27 18.04 21.09 -31.63
C SER A 27 17.92 20.71 -33.10
N THR A 28 17.77 19.42 -33.37
CA THR A 28 16.94 18.95 -34.48
C THR A 28 15.82 18.10 -33.89
N ASP A 29 14.65 18.72 -33.79
CA ASP A 29 13.38 18.03 -33.63
C ASP A 29 13.18 17.18 -34.88
N GLU A 30 13.00 15.87 -34.72
CA GLU A 30 12.12 15.00 -35.50
C GLU A 30 12.36 13.53 -35.12
N GLY A 31 11.40 12.93 -34.40
CA GLY A 31 11.25 11.48 -34.36
C GLY A 31 11.58 10.74 -33.06
N LYS A 32 11.13 11.22 -31.88
CA LYS A 32 10.94 10.29 -30.74
C LYS A 32 9.70 9.42 -31.01
N THR A 33 9.94 8.26 -31.61
CA THR A 33 8.97 7.23 -31.96
C THR A 33 7.99 6.94 -30.81
N ILE A 34 6.70 7.12 -31.10
CA ILE A 34 5.55 6.92 -30.19
C ILE A 34 5.48 5.48 -29.64
N LEU A 35 6.15 4.52 -30.31
CA LEU A 35 6.18 3.09 -29.97
C LEU A 35 7.01 2.75 -28.70
N GLY A 36 7.99 3.59 -28.32
CA GLY A 36 8.84 3.35 -27.15
C GLY A 36 8.21 3.78 -25.81
N LYS A 37 7.25 4.70 -25.84
CA LYS A 37 6.56 5.20 -24.63
C LYS A 37 5.43 4.28 -24.18
N GLN A 38 4.70 3.69 -25.13
CA GLN A 38 3.60 2.76 -24.84
C GLN A 38 4.08 1.49 -24.12
N THR A 39 5.20 0.91 -24.57
CA THR A 39 5.73 -0.34 -23.98
C THR A 39 6.13 -0.19 -22.51
N GLN A 40 6.77 0.93 -22.12
CA GLN A 40 7.16 1.18 -20.72
C GLN A 40 5.98 1.55 -19.82
N GLU A 41 4.96 2.23 -20.34
CA GLU A 41 3.76 2.55 -19.57
C GLU A 41 2.90 1.30 -19.31
N ASP A 42 2.82 0.39 -20.29
CA ASP A 42 2.03 -0.82 -20.19
C ASP A 42 2.70 -1.87 -19.28
N GLU A 43 4.04 -1.98 -19.30
CA GLU A 43 4.80 -2.78 -18.32
C GLU A 43 4.64 -2.23 -16.89
N ASN A 44 4.69 -0.91 -16.71
CA ASN A 44 4.48 -0.29 -15.41
C ASN A 44 3.04 -0.44 -14.90
N LYS A 45 2.03 -0.38 -15.78
CA LYS A 45 0.63 -0.65 -15.42
C LYS A 45 0.45 -2.12 -15.03
N ASN A 46 1.05 -3.05 -15.77
CA ASN A 46 0.96 -4.48 -15.48
C ASN A 46 1.65 -4.81 -14.14
N LEU A 47 2.84 -4.24 -13.89
CA LEU A 47 3.55 -4.42 -12.62
C LEU A 47 2.78 -3.80 -11.44
N LYS A 48 2.13 -2.65 -11.62
CA LYS A 48 1.23 -2.06 -10.62
C LYS A 48 -0.01 -2.92 -10.37
N SER A 49 -0.60 -3.48 -11.44
CA SER A 49 -1.75 -4.39 -11.34
C SER A 49 -1.37 -5.68 -10.61
N GLU A 50 -0.22 -6.26 -10.91
CA GLU A 50 0.26 -7.51 -10.30
C GLU A 50 0.68 -7.32 -8.84
N THR A 51 1.33 -6.19 -8.51
CA THR A 51 1.63 -5.83 -7.11
C THR A 51 0.36 -5.56 -6.31
N HIS A 52 -0.62 -4.85 -6.88
CA HIS A 52 -1.93 -4.66 -6.26
C HIS A 52 -2.62 -6.00 -5.98
N ARG A 53 -2.61 -6.92 -6.95
CA ARG A 53 -3.14 -8.26 -6.76
C ARG A 53 -2.43 -9.00 -5.62
N TYR A 54 -1.11 -8.95 -5.55
CA TYR A 54 -0.31 -9.60 -4.51
C TYR A 54 -0.64 -9.09 -3.09
N TYR A 55 -0.89 -7.79 -2.95
CA TYR A 55 -1.13 -7.16 -1.63
C TYR A 55 -2.61 -7.08 -1.23
N LEU A 56 -3.56 -7.05 -2.18
CA LEU A 56 -4.95 -6.67 -1.91
C LEU A 56 -6.02 -7.62 -2.44
N GLU A 57 -5.75 -8.48 -3.44
CA GLU A 57 -6.73 -9.50 -3.79
C GLU A 57 -6.74 -10.57 -2.71
N GLU A 58 -7.58 -10.34 -1.70
CA GLU A 58 -8.28 -11.43 -1.04
C GLU A 58 -9.00 -12.20 -2.16
N ILE A 59 -8.35 -13.23 -2.74
CA ILE A 59 -8.95 -14.22 -3.64
C ILE A 59 -10.36 -14.45 -3.14
N GLU A 60 -11.37 -14.23 -3.98
CA GLU A 60 -12.84 -14.24 -3.77
C GLU A 60 -13.37 -15.19 -2.66
N CYS A 61 -12.91 -15.00 -1.41
CA CYS A 61 -13.08 -15.95 -0.33
C CYS A 61 -14.24 -15.45 0.49
N PHE A 62 -15.44 -15.76 -0.01
CA PHE A 62 -16.68 -15.52 0.69
C PHE A 62 -16.81 -16.40 1.94
N GLN A 63 -15.99 -17.45 2.04
CA GLN A 63 -15.68 -18.21 3.25
C GLN A 63 -14.31 -17.75 3.74
N LEU A 64 -14.30 -16.95 4.81
CA LEU A 64 -13.08 -16.66 5.55
C LEU A 64 -12.70 -17.92 6.33
N GLU A 65 -12.15 -18.93 5.65
CA GLU A 65 -11.22 -19.83 6.33
C GLU A 65 -10.03 -18.98 6.72
N GLU A 66 -9.82 -18.85 8.02
CA GLU A 66 -8.67 -18.17 8.58
C GLU A 66 -7.44 -18.93 8.09
N VAL A 67 -6.78 -18.41 7.04
CA VAL A 67 -5.49 -18.94 6.60
C VAL A 67 -4.57 -18.82 7.80
N GLU A 68 -4.16 -19.96 8.35
CA GLU A 68 -3.26 -19.97 9.50
C GLU A 68 -1.90 -19.44 9.04
N VAL A 69 -1.66 -18.17 9.32
CA VAL A 69 -0.37 -17.54 9.04
C VAL A 69 0.65 -18.15 10.01
N PRO A 70 1.79 -18.68 9.53
CA PRO A 70 2.81 -19.24 10.40
C PRO A 70 3.39 -18.17 11.32
N LYS A 71 2.86 -18.05 12.54
CA LYS A 71 3.24 -17.00 13.52
C LYS A 71 4.74 -16.95 13.78
N ALA A 72 5.38 -18.11 13.74
CA ALA A 72 6.83 -18.25 13.87
C ALA A 72 7.63 -17.40 12.86
N LEU A 73 7.10 -17.13 11.66
CA LEU A 73 7.79 -16.25 10.70
C LEU A 73 7.80 -14.79 11.18
N GLY A 74 6.70 -14.33 11.78
CA GLY A 74 6.63 -13.02 12.44
C GLY A 74 7.60 -12.94 13.61
N ASP A 75 7.62 -13.96 14.46
CA ASP A 75 8.54 -14.04 15.61
C ASP A 75 10.01 -13.99 15.17
N VAL A 76 10.36 -14.74 14.11
CA VAL A 76 11.72 -14.70 13.54
C VAL A 76 12.05 -13.31 12.99
N PHE A 77 11.13 -12.70 12.24
CA PHE A 77 11.31 -11.35 11.70
C PHE A 77 11.51 -10.31 12.81
N GLU A 78 10.77 -10.39 13.91
CA GLU A 78 10.93 -9.49 15.06
C GLU A 78 12.23 -9.79 15.83
N SER A 79 12.60 -11.06 15.99
CA SER A 79 13.82 -11.46 16.69
C SER A 79 15.10 -10.98 16.00
N VAL A 80 15.13 -10.97 14.66
CA VAL A 80 16.26 -10.46 13.88
C VAL A 80 16.40 -8.95 14.07
N ALA A 81 15.28 -8.21 14.17
CA ALA A 81 15.31 -6.77 14.47
C ALA A 81 15.92 -6.53 15.85
N GLY A 82 15.54 -7.36 16.84
CA GLY A 82 16.11 -7.34 18.19
C GLY A 82 17.61 -7.67 18.20
N ALA A 83 18.04 -8.66 17.41
CA ALA A 83 19.45 -9.02 17.31
C ALA A 83 20.29 -7.86 16.73
N ILE A 84 19.83 -7.22 15.65
CA ILE A 84 20.49 -6.04 15.06
C ILE A 84 20.52 -4.89 16.08
N TYR A 85 19.43 -4.66 16.81
CA TYR A 85 19.37 -3.63 17.83
C TYR A 85 20.45 -3.83 18.90
N LEU A 86 20.60 -5.05 19.42
CA LEU A 86 21.60 -5.37 20.44
C LEU A 86 23.03 -5.28 19.88
N ASP A 87 23.29 -5.84 18.69
CA ASP A 87 24.61 -5.86 18.07
C ASP A 87 25.11 -4.44 17.69
N SER A 88 24.18 -3.54 17.34
CA SER A 88 24.48 -2.15 16.99
C SER A 88 24.58 -1.20 18.19
N GLY A 89 24.66 -1.72 19.42
CA GLY A 89 24.73 -0.91 20.62
C GLY A 89 23.42 -0.14 20.88
N MET A 90 22.28 -0.81 20.69
CA MET A 90 20.93 -0.27 20.90
C MET A 90 20.54 0.84 19.91
N SER A 91 20.95 0.72 18.64
CA SER A 91 20.67 1.71 17.60
C SER A 91 19.43 1.38 16.77
N LEU A 92 18.33 2.12 16.97
CA LEU A 92 17.12 2.01 16.13
C LEU A 92 17.38 2.47 14.69
N ASP A 93 18.27 3.45 14.48
CA ASP A 93 18.65 3.90 13.14
C ASP A 93 19.27 2.77 12.31
N THR A 94 20.06 1.91 12.96
CA THR A 94 20.69 0.76 12.30
C THR A 94 19.66 -0.30 11.97
N VAL A 95 18.74 -0.60 12.89
CA VAL A 95 17.60 -1.50 12.62
C VAL A 95 16.79 -0.99 11.43
N TRP A 96 16.43 0.30 11.42
CA TRP A 96 15.65 0.90 10.35
C TRP A 96 16.39 0.87 9.01
N LYS A 97 17.69 1.16 8.98
CA LYS A 97 18.50 1.07 7.74
C LYS A 97 18.46 -0.33 7.13
N VAL A 98 18.45 -1.38 7.95
CA VAL A 98 18.39 -2.78 7.49
C VAL A 98 16.98 -3.17 7.06
N TYR A 99 15.95 -2.79 7.82
CA TYR A 99 14.57 -3.23 7.59
C TYR A 99 13.84 -2.40 6.53
N PHE A 100 14.20 -1.12 6.39
CA PHE A 100 13.51 -0.20 5.50
C PHE A 100 13.46 -0.68 4.05
N PRO A 101 14.54 -1.18 3.42
CA PRO A 101 14.47 -1.69 2.05
C PRO A 101 13.48 -2.85 1.88
N MET A 102 13.31 -3.70 2.91
CA MET A 102 12.38 -4.83 2.88
C MET A 102 10.92 -4.39 3.03
N ILE A 103 10.67 -3.40 3.91
CA ILE A 103 9.32 -2.92 4.23
C ILE A 103 8.82 -1.87 3.21
N LYS A 104 9.74 -1.10 2.62
CA LYS A 104 9.42 0.03 1.74
C LYS A 104 8.43 -0.32 0.61
N PRO A 105 8.54 -1.44 -0.13
CA PRO A 105 7.60 -1.76 -1.20
C PRO A 105 6.16 -1.88 -0.69
N ALA A 106 5.95 -2.61 0.41
CA ALA A 106 4.64 -2.76 1.03
C ALA A 106 4.14 -1.42 1.61
N MET A 107 5.03 -0.66 2.26
CA MET A 107 4.67 0.65 2.84
C MET A 107 4.23 1.65 1.77
N VAL A 108 4.95 1.74 0.64
CA VAL A 108 4.56 2.58 -0.50
C VAL A 108 3.21 2.12 -1.04
N HIS A 109 3.07 0.80 -1.28
CA HIS A 109 1.82 0.25 -1.79
C HIS A 109 0.62 0.59 -0.91
N PHE A 110 0.70 0.36 0.41
CA PHE A 110 -0.40 0.64 1.35
C PHE A 110 -0.61 2.13 1.63
N SER A 111 0.39 2.98 1.38
CA SER A 111 0.21 4.44 1.44
C SER A 111 -0.62 4.97 0.27
N GLU A 112 -0.48 4.36 -0.91
CA GLU A 112 -1.27 4.70 -2.10
C GLU A 112 -2.63 3.98 -2.13
N HIS A 113 -2.67 2.74 -1.63
CA HIS A 113 -3.82 1.85 -1.67
C HIS A 113 -4.20 1.44 -0.24
N VAL A 114 -4.78 2.38 0.49
CA VAL A 114 -5.18 2.15 1.88
C VAL A 114 -6.27 1.06 1.92
N PRO A 115 -6.01 -0.12 2.55
CA PRO A 115 -6.99 -1.18 2.60
C PRO A 115 -8.23 -0.71 3.36
N LEU A 116 -9.39 -0.76 2.70
CA LEU A 116 -10.64 -0.38 3.31
C LEU A 116 -11.33 -1.61 3.89
N SER A 117 -11.83 -1.51 5.12
CA SER A 117 -12.67 -2.56 5.68
C SER A 117 -13.92 -2.73 4.80
N PRO A 118 -14.31 -3.96 4.40
CA PRO A 118 -15.49 -4.17 3.56
C PRO A 118 -16.75 -3.50 4.12
N VAL A 119 -16.91 -3.48 5.44
CA VAL A 119 -18.05 -2.82 6.08
C VAL A 119 -18.03 -1.32 5.80
N ARG A 120 -16.86 -0.67 5.90
CA ARG A 120 -16.70 0.77 5.64
C ARG A 120 -16.88 1.08 4.16
N GLU A 121 -16.28 0.28 3.28
CA GLU A 121 -16.43 0.40 1.84
C GLU A 121 -17.90 0.32 1.40
N LEU A 122 -18.65 -0.63 1.95
CA LEU A 122 -20.08 -0.75 1.68
C LEU A 122 -20.84 0.52 2.06
N TYR A 123 -20.56 1.10 3.23
CA TYR A 123 -21.19 2.35 3.67
C TYR A 123 -20.85 3.54 2.75
N GLU A 124 -19.62 3.61 2.25
CA GLU A 124 -19.18 4.65 1.31
C GLU A 124 -19.87 4.50 -0.06
N LEU A 125 -20.07 3.26 -0.53
CA LEU A 125 -20.77 2.97 -1.80
C LEU A 125 -22.26 3.33 -1.76
N ILE A 126 -22.95 3.03 -0.67
CA ILE A 126 -24.41 3.28 -0.58
C ILE A 126 -24.76 4.77 -0.38
N LYS A 127 -23.76 5.64 -0.11
CA LYS A 127 -23.91 7.10 0.10
C LYS A 127 -24.99 7.50 1.12
N LYS A 128 -25.38 6.57 2.00
CA LYS A 128 -26.42 6.71 3.05
C LYS A 128 -25.96 6.01 4.34
N PRO A 129 -25.09 6.65 5.14
CA PRO A 129 -24.49 6.03 6.32
C PRO A 129 -25.48 5.81 7.48
N ASP A 130 -26.59 6.55 7.51
CA ASP A 130 -27.55 6.54 8.62
C ASP A 130 -28.55 5.37 8.55
N GLU A 131 -28.62 4.66 7.43
CA GLU A 131 -29.51 3.51 7.27
C GLU A 131 -28.89 2.25 7.88
N LYS A 132 -29.65 1.60 8.76
CA LYS A 132 -29.24 0.31 9.35
C LYS A 132 -29.36 -0.79 8.30
N ILE A 133 -28.34 -0.94 7.46
CA ILE A 133 -28.29 -1.96 6.40
C ILE A 133 -27.96 -3.37 6.94
N PHE A 134 -27.35 -3.49 8.12
CA PHE A 134 -27.00 -4.78 8.72
C PHE A 134 -28.09 -5.25 9.70
N GLY A 135 -28.58 -6.46 9.49
CA GLY A 135 -29.49 -7.16 10.39
C GLY A 135 -28.82 -7.65 11.68
N GLU A 136 -29.64 -8.14 12.61
CA GLU A 136 -29.14 -8.76 13.84
C GLU A 136 -28.50 -10.13 13.55
N PRO A 137 -27.43 -10.50 14.28
CA PRO A 137 -26.78 -11.78 14.11
C PRO A 137 -27.69 -12.93 14.54
N VAL A 138 -27.78 -13.95 13.70
CA VAL A 138 -28.52 -15.19 13.98
C VAL A 138 -27.52 -16.33 14.10
N ILE A 139 -27.54 -17.05 15.22
CA ILE A 139 -26.64 -18.19 15.46
C ILE A 139 -27.37 -19.49 15.12
N LYS A 140 -26.80 -20.29 14.22
CA LYS A 140 -27.30 -21.63 13.85
C LYS A 140 -26.12 -22.57 13.62
N ASN A 141 -26.15 -23.75 14.23
CA ASN A 141 -25.13 -24.80 14.06
C ASN A 141 -23.69 -24.26 14.25
N ASP A 142 -23.44 -23.55 15.36
CA ASP A 142 -22.16 -22.91 15.70
C ASP A 142 -21.61 -21.89 14.69
N LYS A 143 -22.47 -21.44 13.76
CA LYS A 143 -22.14 -20.37 12.81
C LYS A 143 -23.04 -19.16 13.06
N THR A 144 -22.46 -17.98 12.90
CA THR A 144 -23.16 -16.70 12.93
C THR A 144 -23.53 -16.28 11.51
N TYR A 145 -24.77 -15.86 11.33
CA TYR A 145 -25.33 -15.38 10.07
C TYR A 145 -25.72 -13.91 10.24
N ILE A 146 -25.39 -13.07 9.26
CA ILE A 146 -25.79 -11.66 9.23
C ILE A 146 -26.33 -11.34 7.83
N GLU A 147 -27.47 -10.67 7.78
CA GLU A 147 -28.04 -10.17 6.54
C GLU A 147 -27.67 -8.69 6.35
N VAL A 148 -27.43 -8.32 5.10
CA VAL A 148 -27.27 -6.95 4.61
C VAL A 148 -28.44 -6.67 3.67
N ILE A 149 -29.20 -5.63 3.93
CA ILE A 149 -30.28 -5.14 3.08
C ILE A 149 -29.85 -3.79 2.53
N LEU A 150 -29.68 -3.70 1.21
CA LEU A 150 -29.33 -2.47 0.53
C LEU A 150 -30.54 -1.54 0.40
N PRO A 151 -30.33 -0.23 0.22
CA PRO A 151 -31.43 0.74 0.04
C PRO A 151 -32.31 0.46 -1.20
N ASP A 152 -31.81 -0.29 -2.18
CA ASP A 152 -32.54 -0.74 -3.37
C ASP A 152 -33.38 -2.02 -3.13
N GLY A 153 -33.37 -2.56 -1.92
CA GLY A 153 -34.10 -3.76 -1.52
C GLY A 153 -33.37 -5.08 -1.76
N ARG A 154 -32.17 -5.07 -2.36
CA ARG A 154 -31.34 -6.28 -2.51
C ARG A 154 -30.87 -6.77 -1.15
N ARG A 155 -30.80 -8.11 -0.99
CA ARG A 155 -30.43 -8.76 0.28
C ARG A 155 -29.27 -9.72 0.08
N PHE A 156 -28.29 -9.63 0.98
CA PHE A 156 -27.09 -10.47 0.96
C PHE A 156 -26.85 -11.05 2.35
N GLN A 157 -26.50 -12.32 2.41
CA GLN A 157 -26.20 -12.98 3.68
C GLN A 157 -24.71 -13.32 3.77
N GLY A 158 -24.09 -12.98 4.89
CA GLY A 158 -22.75 -13.43 5.27
C GLY A 158 -22.80 -14.45 6.39
N VAL A 159 -21.78 -15.31 6.42
CA VAL A 159 -21.64 -16.39 7.41
C VAL A 159 -20.22 -16.36 7.96
N GLY A 160 -20.08 -16.64 9.26
CA GLY A 160 -18.77 -16.77 9.88
C GLY A 160 -18.82 -17.44 11.26
N PRO A 161 -17.66 -17.77 11.84
CA PRO A 161 -17.57 -18.31 13.20
C PRO A 161 -18.02 -17.30 14.27
N ASN A 162 -17.99 -15.99 13.96
CA ASN A 162 -18.42 -14.93 14.86
C ASN A 162 -19.11 -13.78 14.11
N LYS A 163 -19.73 -12.85 14.86
CA LYS A 163 -20.42 -11.66 14.34
C LYS A 163 -19.54 -10.83 13.40
N THR A 164 -18.28 -10.62 13.76
CA THR A 164 -17.35 -9.77 12.99
C THR A 164 -17.07 -10.36 11.62
N VAL A 165 -16.77 -11.66 11.56
CA VAL A 165 -16.49 -12.38 10.30
C VAL A 165 -17.74 -12.47 9.44
N ALA A 166 -18.90 -12.81 10.02
CA ALA A 166 -20.17 -12.85 9.30
C ALA A 166 -20.52 -11.47 8.69
N LYS A 167 -20.28 -10.38 9.43
CA LYS A 167 -20.55 -9.01 8.97
C LYS A 167 -19.66 -8.63 7.79
N LYS A 168 -18.36 -8.94 7.87
CA LYS A 168 -17.41 -8.72 6.78
C LYS A 168 -17.79 -9.55 5.55
N SER A 169 -18.13 -10.83 5.72
CA SER A 169 -18.57 -11.72 4.63
C SER A 169 -19.83 -11.17 3.92
N ALA A 170 -20.82 -10.70 4.69
CA ALA A 170 -22.03 -10.10 4.13
C ALA A 170 -21.73 -8.83 3.34
N ALA A 171 -20.84 -7.98 3.87
CA ALA A 171 -20.42 -6.75 3.22
C ALA A 171 -19.68 -7.02 1.90
N LYS A 172 -18.72 -7.97 1.89
CA LYS A 172 -17.99 -8.37 0.67
C LYS A 172 -18.94 -8.81 -0.45
N ARG A 173 -19.94 -9.64 -0.11
CA ARG A 173 -20.96 -10.09 -1.06
C ARG A 173 -21.75 -8.92 -1.64
N ALA A 174 -22.21 -8.00 -0.79
CA ALA A 174 -22.95 -6.83 -1.24
C ALA A 174 -22.11 -5.91 -2.14
N ILE A 175 -20.85 -5.65 -1.79
CA ILE A 175 -19.94 -4.80 -2.57
C ILE A 175 -19.65 -5.41 -3.95
N PHE A 176 -19.40 -6.72 -4.00
CA PHE A 176 -19.17 -7.44 -5.25
C PHE A 176 -20.34 -7.25 -6.22
N GLU A 177 -21.56 -7.37 -5.72
CA GLU A 177 -22.79 -7.23 -6.52
C GLU A 177 -23.08 -5.78 -6.92
N ILE A 178 -22.70 -4.80 -6.08
CA ILE A 178 -22.77 -3.38 -6.46
C ILE A 178 -21.80 -3.10 -7.62
N LYS A 179 -20.52 -3.47 -7.44
CA LYS A 179 -19.47 -3.21 -8.44
C LYS A 179 -19.67 -3.95 -9.76
N ASN A 180 -20.25 -5.15 -9.73
CA ASN A 180 -20.54 -5.92 -10.94
C ASN A 180 -21.77 -5.40 -11.70
N CYS A 181 -22.75 -4.83 -10.99
CA CYS A 181 -23.89 -4.18 -11.62
C CYS A 181 -23.47 -2.89 -12.33
N ASP A 182 -22.62 -2.07 -11.69
CA ASP A 182 -22.13 -0.80 -12.26
C ASP A 182 -21.33 -0.99 -13.56
N ARG A 183 -20.68 -2.15 -13.75
CA ARG A 183 -19.95 -2.48 -14.99
C ARG A 183 -20.84 -2.81 -16.19
N MET A 184 -22.12 -3.13 -15.97
CA MET A 184 -23.05 -3.52 -17.05
C MET A 184 -23.80 -2.33 -17.66
N ASP A 185 -23.70 -1.15 -17.03
CA ASP A 185 -24.38 0.09 -17.44
C ASP A 185 -23.47 1.07 -18.23
N THR A 186 -22.24 0.67 -18.57
CA THR A 186 -21.26 1.44 -19.38
C THR A 186 -20.86 0.70 -20.65
#